data_AF-B2TQI4-F1
#
_entry.id   AF-B2TQI4-F1
#
_cell.length_a   1.000
_cell.length_b   1.000
_cell.length_c   1.000
_cell.angle_alpha   90.00
_cell.angle_beta   90.00
_cell.angle_gamma   90.00
#
_symmetry.space_group_name_H-M   'P 1'
#
loop_
_entity.id
_entity.type
_entity.pdbx_description
1 polymer ?
#
loop_
_entity_poly.entity_id
_entity_poly.type
_entity_poly.pdbx_seq_one_letter_code
_entity_poly.pdbx_strand_id
1 'polypeptide(L)'
;MYLLERIEDNLKKNSIGFFLPITFILTIIPLIVRLKMVELDDAGINLYAVEKQADFFSQNKALWLAIFSVILFIFALFSFKKLFEKKDKTTTAILICTGIFLICTFLSAILSPYKDVSFFGFYDRAEGFITIACYMIIFVYSIYAFKSTHCYKYMLIPIFIIILVNSFLGIFQYIGNDLINSKLGVALTVPSKYDIKPGSLNLLYEKGKLYGTFYHYNYVGSFVGLVLPILFSLTIFEKKILNKIVLGIFSLLSVWLLFGSTSRAGIIGLFVAIILGLIIFGKVIFKSWKPLVITLACIAVLAIGGNVATKGQLFQRVPSLVTDIFSVFDNTSNVDYRTNTHISDIKHVDKSVEITVPNDILKIYFEDGIYVFKNSNNETVQYDMVDGVYRTNNENFNNMSFRFGKSSKTSNKADLFMLQVNDNPTFMFKLKEDNSIHLRDSNGMRFIDVEYPETFGFKGKEKIGSARGYIWSRSIPLMKETLLLGNGPDTFAYVFPQNDLMGKYYAYGTPNMIVDKPHNLYMQIALNEGVIALIAFLGIMLIYIVDSIKLYALKKEYNEAQILGGVTCLGIVGYLFAGIFNDSVVSVAPVFWIILGVGVALNYLNKKETK
;
A
#
# COMPACT_ATOMS: atom_id res chain seq x y z
N MET A 1 -33.81 5.47 1.14
CA MET A 1 -34.97 4.57 1.31
C MET A 1 -34.64 3.20 1.95
N TYR A 2 -33.37 2.74 1.98
CA TYR A 2 -33.04 1.29 2.02
C TYR A 2 -32.60 0.64 3.35
N LEU A 3 -32.27 1.41 4.38
CA LEU A 3 -31.51 0.88 5.51
C LEU A 3 -32.34 0.13 6.57
N LEU A 4 -33.64 0.38 6.62
CA LEU A 4 -34.52 -0.05 7.74
C LEU A 4 -35.84 -0.68 7.25
N GLU A 5 -35.78 -1.48 6.17
CA GLU A 5 -36.88 -2.39 5.80
C GLU A 5 -36.66 -3.76 6.44
N ARG A 6 -37.73 -4.44 6.86
CA ARG A 6 -37.67 -5.76 7.52
C ARG A 6 -36.89 -6.77 6.67
N ILE A 7 -36.00 -7.51 7.34
CA ILE A 7 -35.12 -8.52 6.72
C ILE A 7 -35.94 -9.71 6.19
N GLU A 8 -37.02 -10.09 6.88
CA GLU A 8 -37.88 -11.24 6.51
C GLU A 8 -38.64 -11.04 5.19
N ASP A 9 -39.14 -9.84 4.90
CA ASP A 9 -39.89 -9.55 3.66
C ASP A 9 -39.00 -9.64 2.40
N ASN A 10 -37.68 -9.57 2.59
CA ASN A 10 -36.68 -9.52 1.52
C ASN A 10 -36.09 -10.89 1.18
N LEU A 11 -35.93 -11.80 2.15
CA LEU A 11 -35.37 -13.14 1.92
C LEU A 11 -36.21 -14.00 0.95
N LYS A 12 -37.48 -13.67 0.74
CA LYS A 12 -38.39 -14.34 -0.21
C LYS A 12 -38.13 -14.00 -1.69
N LYS A 13 -37.29 -12.99 -2.00
CA LYS A 13 -36.95 -12.64 -3.40
C LYS A 13 -35.69 -13.39 -3.84
N ASN A 14 -35.81 -14.22 -4.87
CA ASN A 14 -34.71 -15.02 -5.46
C ASN A 14 -33.44 -14.21 -5.82
N SER A 15 -33.54 -12.88 -6.01
CA SER A 15 -32.41 -12.00 -6.30
C SER A 15 -31.47 -11.76 -5.12
N ILE A 16 -31.95 -11.87 -3.88
CA ILE A 16 -31.17 -11.53 -2.67
C ILE A 16 -30.28 -12.69 -2.24
N GLY A 17 -30.76 -13.94 -2.39
CA GLY A 17 -30.00 -15.14 -2.02
C GLY A 17 -28.63 -15.24 -2.70
N PHE A 18 -28.53 -14.83 -3.97
CA PHE A 18 -27.26 -14.88 -4.70
C PHE A 18 -26.22 -13.87 -4.22
N PHE A 19 -26.63 -12.75 -3.60
CA PHE A 19 -25.72 -11.70 -3.15
C PHE A 19 -25.29 -11.85 -1.67
N LEU A 20 -25.96 -12.69 -0.90
CA LEU A 20 -25.60 -12.96 0.51
C LEU A 20 -24.16 -13.50 0.69
N PRO A 21 -23.65 -14.43 -0.15
CA PRO A 21 -22.24 -14.84 -0.06
C PRO A 21 -21.24 -13.69 -0.20
N ILE A 22 -21.52 -12.75 -1.12
CA ILE A 22 -20.69 -11.54 -1.29
C ILE A 22 -20.78 -10.63 -0.07
N THR A 23 -21.98 -10.47 0.49
CA THR A 23 -22.21 -9.71 1.73
C THR A 23 -21.36 -10.25 2.89
N PHE A 24 -21.29 -11.58 3.00
CA PHE A 24 -20.50 -12.26 4.02
C PHE A 24 -18.99 -12.04 3.81
N ILE A 25 -18.48 -12.26 2.60
CA ILE A 25 -17.06 -12.02 2.26
C ILE A 25 -16.68 -10.57 2.52
N LEU A 26 -17.52 -9.64 2.07
CA LEU A 26 -17.33 -8.20 2.25
C LEU A 26 -17.21 -7.85 3.73
N THR A 27 -17.98 -8.48 4.61
CA THR A 27 -17.96 -8.20 6.05
C THR A 27 -16.74 -8.79 6.74
N ILE A 28 -16.44 -10.06 6.48
CA ILE A 28 -15.51 -10.84 7.30
C ILE A 28 -14.06 -10.62 6.88
N ILE A 29 -13.75 -10.64 5.58
CA ILE A 29 -12.35 -10.64 5.11
C ILE A 29 -11.56 -9.43 5.62
N PRO A 30 -12.05 -8.17 5.53
CA PRO A 30 -11.27 -7.02 5.98
C PRO A 30 -10.97 -7.02 7.49
N LEU A 31 -11.77 -7.73 8.29
CA LEU A 31 -11.71 -7.75 9.76
C LEU A 31 -10.87 -8.89 10.35
N ILE A 32 -10.44 -9.86 9.54
CA ILE A 32 -9.60 -10.97 10.02
C ILE A 32 -8.25 -10.42 10.48
N VAL A 33 -7.89 -10.71 11.72
CA VAL A 33 -6.56 -10.45 12.28
C VAL A 33 -6.13 -11.68 13.07
N ARG A 34 -5.09 -12.37 12.60
CA ARG A 34 -4.57 -13.57 13.25
C ARG A 34 -3.10 -13.80 12.89
N LEU A 35 -2.26 -14.02 13.90
CA LEU A 35 -0.83 -14.26 13.76
C LEU A 35 -0.54 -15.58 13.03
N LYS A 36 0.31 -15.50 12.01
CA LYS A 36 0.92 -16.61 11.30
C LYS A 36 2.42 -16.35 11.19
N MET A 37 3.23 -17.33 11.56
CA MET A 37 4.64 -17.35 11.20
C MET A 37 4.75 -17.89 9.78
N VAL A 38 5.31 -17.08 8.87
CA VAL A 38 5.51 -17.41 7.46
C VAL A 38 6.97 -17.77 7.26
N GLU A 39 7.21 -18.91 6.65
CA GLU A 39 8.55 -19.32 6.21
C GLU A 39 8.89 -18.55 4.94
N LEU A 40 10.07 -17.94 4.92
CA LEU A 40 10.58 -17.23 3.75
C LEU A 40 11.26 -18.22 2.80
N ASP A 41 11.14 -17.94 1.51
CA ASP A 41 11.93 -18.61 0.48
C ASP A 41 13.38 -18.13 0.51
N ASP A 42 14.29 -18.79 -0.23
CA ASP A 42 15.71 -18.44 -0.23
C ASP A 42 15.96 -16.97 -0.58
N ALA A 43 15.19 -16.40 -1.51
CA ALA A 43 15.27 -14.98 -1.85
C ALA A 43 14.85 -14.08 -0.68
N GLY A 44 13.78 -14.43 0.04
CA GLY A 44 13.33 -13.73 1.24
C GLY A 44 14.32 -13.86 2.40
N ILE A 45 14.90 -15.04 2.62
CA ILE A 45 15.95 -15.26 3.63
C ILE A 45 17.16 -14.40 3.31
N ASN A 46 17.57 -14.35 2.04
CA ASN A 46 18.67 -13.49 1.61
C ASN A 46 18.38 -11.99 1.81
N LEU A 47 17.10 -11.58 1.72
CA LEU A 47 16.70 -10.19 1.89
C LEU A 47 16.60 -9.77 3.36
N TYR A 48 16.06 -10.62 4.23
CA TYR A 48 15.79 -10.28 5.63
C TYR A 48 16.73 -10.94 6.65
N ALA A 49 17.57 -11.88 6.22
CA ALA A 49 18.45 -12.69 7.07
C ALA A 49 17.74 -13.43 8.21
N VAL A 50 16.47 -13.77 8.01
CA VAL A 50 15.68 -14.58 8.93
C VAL A 50 14.93 -15.64 8.15
N GLU A 51 14.71 -16.81 8.75
CA GLU A 51 13.96 -17.90 8.12
C GLU A 51 12.44 -17.67 8.17
N LYS A 52 11.97 -16.93 9.17
CA LYS A 52 10.54 -16.74 9.42
C LYS A 52 10.21 -15.28 9.73
N GLN A 53 9.07 -14.83 9.21
CA GLN A 53 8.48 -13.54 9.53
C GLN A 53 7.09 -13.70 10.12
N ALA A 54 6.70 -12.78 11.01
CA ALA A 54 5.37 -12.74 11.59
C ALA A 54 4.44 -11.88 10.72
N ASP A 55 3.26 -12.41 10.39
CA ASP A 55 2.17 -11.64 9.78
C ASP A 55 0.87 -11.84 10.57
N PHE A 56 0.16 -10.74 10.83
CA PHE A 56 -1.14 -10.74 11.51
C PHE A 56 -2.32 -10.58 10.55
N PHE A 57 -2.11 -10.07 9.34
CA PHE A 57 -3.20 -9.49 8.55
C PHE A 57 -3.41 -10.22 7.25
N SER A 58 -2.36 -10.38 6.45
CA SER A 58 -2.51 -10.67 5.03
C SER A 58 -2.76 -12.15 4.76
N GLN A 59 -1.98 -13.03 5.39
CA GLN A 59 -1.97 -14.46 5.11
C GLN A 59 -3.31 -15.15 5.43
N ASN A 60 -3.88 -14.85 6.60
CA ASN A 60 -5.15 -15.44 7.00
C ASN A 60 -6.32 -14.87 6.18
N LYS A 61 -6.25 -13.58 5.78
CA LYS A 61 -7.23 -12.99 4.87
C LYS A 61 -7.21 -13.65 3.50
N ALA A 62 -6.02 -13.84 2.92
CA ALA A 62 -5.85 -14.51 1.64
C ALA A 62 -6.37 -15.96 1.69
N LEU A 63 -6.06 -16.71 2.75
CA LEU A 63 -6.54 -18.08 2.94
C LEU A 63 -8.07 -18.15 2.97
N TRP A 64 -8.72 -17.36 3.83
CA TRP A 64 -10.18 -17.38 3.94
C TRP A 64 -10.87 -16.84 2.69
N LEU A 65 -10.28 -15.84 2.04
CA LEU A 65 -10.77 -15.36 0.75
C LEU A 65 -10.71 -16.47 -0.30
N ALA A 66 -9.62 -17.25 -0.36
CA ALA A 66 -9.49 -18.37 -1.28
C ALA A 66 -10.55 -19.43 -1.03
N ILE A 67 -10.75 -19.83 0.23
CA ILE A 67 -11.80 -20.79 0.61
C ILE A 67 -13.18 -20.29 0.16
N PHE A 68 -13.54 -19.05 0.49
CA PHE A 68 -14.85 -18.50 0.10
C PHE A 68 -15.00 -18.31 -1.40
N SER A 69 -13.91 -17.99 -2.12
CA SER A 69 -13.93 -17.85 -3.58
C SER A 69 -14.13 -19.20 -4.28
N VAL A 70 -13.54 -20.28 -3.76
CA VAL A 70 -13.79 -21.64 -4.23
C VAL A 70 -15.25 -22.03 -4.01
N ILE A 71 -15.80 -21.78 -2.81
CA ILE A 71 -17.22 -22.03 -2.51
C ILE A 71 -18.13 -21.23 -3.46
N LEU A 72 -17.83 -19.95 -3.67
CA LEU A 72 -18.54 -19.09 -4.62
C LEU A 72 -18.50 -19.64 -6.04
N PHE A 73 -17.32 -20.07 -6.49
CA PHE A 73 -17.14 -20.64 -7.82
C PHE A 73 -17.97 -21.90 -8.01
N ILE A 74 -17.92 -22.84 -7.05
CA ILE A 74 -18.73 -24.05 -7.05
C ILE A 74 -20.23 -23.71 -7.05
N PHE A 75 -20.65 -22.77 -6.21
CA PHE A 75 -22.05 -22.32 -6.17
C PHE A 75 -22.51 -21.69 -7.49
N ALA A 76 -21.64 -20.91 -8.14
CA ALA A 76 -21.89 -20.32 -9.45
C ALA A 76 -22.04 -21.38 -10.54
N LEU A 77 -21.27 -22.48 -10.49
CA LEU A 77 -21.41 -23.62 -11.41
C LEU A 77 -22.76 -24.33 -11.23
N PHE A 78 -23.15 -24.64 -9.99
CA PHE A 78 -24.45 -25.28 -9.71
C PHE A 78 -25.64 -24.38 -10.08
N SER A 79 -25.48 -23.06 -9.96
CA SER A 79 -26.52 -22.08 -10.25
C SER A 79 -26.38 -21.43 -11.63
N PHE A 80 -25.57 -21.99 -12.54
CA PHE A 80 -25.09 -21.31 -13.74
C PHE A 80 -26.22 -20.67 -14.57
N LYS A 81 -27.24 -21.46 -14.94
CA LYS A 81 -28.39 -20.97 -15.74
C LYS A 81 -29.21 -19.88 -15.04
N LYS A 82 -29.23 -19.86 -13.70
CA LYS A 82 -29.97 -18.87 -12.91
C LYS A 82 -29.14 -17.61 -12.66
N LEU A 83 -27.81 -17.74 -12.59
CA LEU A 83 -26.90 -16.66 -12.24
C LEU A 83 -26.45 -15.88 -13.48
N PHE A 84 -26.00 -16.57 -14.53
CA PHE A 84 -25.39 -15.96 -15.71
C PHE A 84 -26.46 -15.64 -16.78
N GLU A 85 -26.83 -14.37 -16.84
CA GLU A 85 -27.64 -13.81 -17.93
C GLU A 85 -26.75 -13.11 -18.96
N LYS A 86 -27.21 -13.01 -20.22
CA LYS A 86 -26.49 -12.26 -21.26
C LYS A 86 -26.38 -10.79 -20.86
N LYS A 87 -25.16 -10.24 -20.90
CA LYS A 87 -24.89 -8.81 -20.63
C LYS A 87 -24.72 -8.01 -21.92
N ASP A 88 -24.68 -6.69 -21.78
CA ASP A 88 -24.45 -5.77 -22.90
C ASP A 88 -22.99 -5.77 -23.35
N LYS A 89 -22.73 -5.21 -24.54
CA LYS A 89 -21.37 -5.16 -25.13
C LYS A 89 -20.34 -4.52 -24.20
N THR A 90 -20.75 -3.50 -23.43
CA THR A 90 -19.88 -2.80 -22.47
C THR A 90 -19.41 -3.74 -21.37
N THR A 91 -20.35 -4.44 -20.72
CA THR A 91 -20.02 -5.42 -19.68
C THR A 91 -19.18 -6.57 -20.27
N THR A 92 -19.51 -7.05 -21.47
CA THR A 92 -18.71 -8.08 -22.15
C THR A 92 -17.27 -7.63 -22.38
N ALA A 93 -17.04 -6.37 -22.81
CA ALA A 93 -15.69 -5.85 -22.99
C ALA A 93 -14.90 -5.81 -21.67
N ILE A 94 -15.54 -5.39 -20.57
CA ILE A 94 -14.95 -5.43 -19.22
C ILE A 94 -14.52 -6.87 -18.87
N LEU A 95 -15.39 -7.86 -19.10
CA LEU A 95 -15.08 -9.27 -18.82
C LEU A 95 -13.94 -9.82 -19.69
N ILE A 96 -13.83 -9.37 -20.94
CA ILE A 96 -12.69 -9.73 -21.82
C ILE A 96 -11.39 -9.17 -21.25
N CYS A 97 -11.37 -7.88 -20.87
CA CYS A 97 -10.21 -7.28 -20.22
C CYS A 97 -9.83 -8.00 -18.92
N THR A 98 -10.82 -8.42 -18.12
CA THR A 98 -10.59 -9.26 -16.93
C THR A 98 -9.94 -10.59 -17.27
N GLY A 99 -10.39 -11.26 -18.33
CA GLY A 99 -9.78 -12.51 -18.80
C GLY A 99 -8.32 -12.33 -19.23
N ILE A 100 -8.03 -11.28 -20.01
CA ILE A 100 -6.66 -10.95 -20.45
C ILE A 100 -5.77 -10.67 -19.24
N PHE A 101 -6.24 -9.84 -18.30
CA PHE A 101 -5.50 -9.54 -17.07
C PHE A 101 -5.16 -10.83 -16.32
N LEU A 102 -6.14 -11.70 -16.06
CA LEU A 102 -5.94 -12.94 -15.31
C LEU A 102 -4.98 -13.92 -16.02
N ILE A 103 -5.07 -14.02 -17.35
CA ILE A 103 -4.16 -14.86 -18.15
C ILE A 103 -2.72 -14.33 -18.04
N CYS A 104 -2.50 -13.02 -18.20
CA CYS A 104 -1.17 -12.43 -18.04
C CYS A 104 -0.61 -12.61 -16.63
N THR A 105 -1.44 -12.43 -15.58
CA THR A 105 -1.05 -12.71 -14.19
C THR A 105 -0.62 -14.17 -14.00
N PHE A 106 -1.41 -15.12 -14.54
CA PHE A 106 -1.11 -16.55 -14.45
C PHE A 106 0.20 -16.91 -15.17
N LEU A 107 0.39 -16.41 -16.40
CA LEU A 107 1.59 -16.65 -17.18
C LEU A 107 2.83 -16.05 -16.50
N SER A 108 2.71 -14.84 -15.94
CA SER A 108 3.79 -14.21 -15.17
C SER A 108 4.13 -15.04 -13.92
N ALA A 109 3.13 -15.63 -13.25
CA ALA A 109 3.37 -16.47 -12.08
C ALA A 109 4.06 -17.80 -12.41
N ILE A 110 3.65 -18.49 -13.49
CA ILE A 110 4.26 -19.77 -13.90
C ILE A 110 5.70 -19.59 -14.39
N LEU A 111 5.96 -18.51 -15.12
CA LEU A 111 7.27 -18.23 -15.71
C LEU A 111 8.21 -17.49 -14.77
N SER A 112 7.73 -17.07 -13.59
CA SER A 112 8.57 -16.41 -12.59
C SER A 112 9.69 -17.32 -12.08
N PRO A 113 10.89 -16.77 -11.83
CA PRO A 113 11.92 -17.47 -11.07
C PRO A 113 11.53 -17.66 -9.59
N TYR A 114 10.60 -16.87 -9.05
CA TYR A 114 10.16 -16.89 -7.66
C TYR A 114 8.74 -17.46 -7.55
N LYS A 115 8.57 -18.74 -7.92
CA LYS A 115 7.24 -19.36 -8.09
C LYS A 115 6.39 -19.36 -6.82
N ASP A 116 6.96 -19.68 -5.66
CA ASP A 116 6.20 -19.77 -4.42
C ASP A 116 5.58 -18.41 -4.05
N VAL A 117 6.40 -17.35 -4.04
CA VAL A 117 5.92 -15.98 -3.84
C VAL A 117 4.96 -15.56 -4.95
N SER A 118 5.21 -15.93 -6.20
CA SER A 118 4.33 -15.60 -7.32
C SER A 118 2.93 -16.19 -7.21
N PHE A 119 2.78 -17.38 -6.63
CA PHE A 119 1.49 -18.04 -6.46
C PHE A 119 0.78 -17.64 -5.16
N PHE A 120 1.51 -17.55 -4.06
CA PHE A 120 0.95 -17.36 -2.71
C PHE A 120 1.10 -15.95 -2.13
N GLY A 121 1.97 -15.15 -2.74
CA GLY A 121 2.28 -13.78 -2.34
C GLY A 121 3.38 -13.70 -1.28
N PHE A 122 3.89 -12.48 -1.13
CA PHE A 122 4.90 -12.12 -0.14
C PHE A 122 4.33 -12.19 1.27
N TYR A 123 5.18 -12.38 2.28
CA TYR A 123 4.75 -12.77 3.62
C TYR A 123 3.72 -11.83 4.25
N ASP A 124 3.86 -10.50 4.05
CA ASP A 124 3.02 -9.46 4.65
C ASP A 124 1.93 -8.88 3.73
N ARG A 125 1.81 -9.39 2.51
CA ARG A 125 0.81 -8.93 1.51
C ARG A 125 -0.09 -10.05 1.02
N ALA A 126 0.47 -11.24 0.80
CA ALA A 126 -0.22 -12.41 0.27
C ALA A 126 -0.96 -12.10 -1.06
N GLU A 127 -0.38 -11.25 -1.91
CA GLU A 127 -0.94 -10.81 -3.21
C GLU A 127 -0.43 -11.68 -4.38
N GLY A 128 -0.30 -12.99 -4.17
CA GLY A 128 0.06 -13.94 -5.23
C GLY A 128 -1.07 -14.15 -6.25
N PHE A 129 -0.78 -14.89 -7.32
CA PHE A 129 -1.76 -15.24 -8.36
C PHE A 129 -3.06 -15.80 -7.79
N ILE A 130 -2.99 -16.67 -6.78
CA ILE A 130 -4.20 -17.28 -6.18
C ILE A 130 -5.12 -16.20 -5.61
N THR A 131 -4.56 -15.24 -4.88
CA THR A 131 -5.32 -14.14 -4.28
C THR A 131 -5.90 -13.22 -5.36
N ILE A 132 -5.11 -12.88 -6.39
CA ILE A 132 -5.59 -12.07 -7.52
C ILE A 132 -6.71 -12.78 -8.30
N ALA A 133 -6.61 -14.09 -8.51
CA ALA A 133 -7.66 -14.89 -9.12
C ALA A 133 -8.96 -14.85 -8.29
N CYS A 134 -8.84 -14.90 -6.96
CA CYS A 134 -9.99 -14.75 -6.06
C CYS A 134 -10.66 -13.38 -6.22
N TYR A 135 -9.89 -12.30 -6.40
CA TYR A 135 -10.44 -10.98 -6.71
C TYR A 135 -11.24 -10.97 -8.00
N MET A 136 -10.74 -11.63 -9.05
CA MET A 136 -11.47 -11.73 -10.31
C MET A 136 -12.76 -12.55 -10.16
N ILE A 137 -12.74 -13.63 -9.37
CA ILE A 137 -13.93 -14.45 -9.08
C ILE A 137 -14.99 -13.61 -8.36
N ILE A 138 -14.65 -12.92 -7.26
CA ILE A 138 -15.63 -12.11 -6.51
C ILE A 138 -16.12 -10.91 -7.33
N PHE A 139 -15.27 -10.32 -8.17
CA PHE A 139 -15.65 -9.24 -9.09
C PHE A 139 -16.70 -9.72 -10.09
N VAL A 140 -16.37 -10.78 -10.84
CA VAL A 140 -17.28 -11.35 -11.85
C VAL A 140 -18.57 -11.83 -11.20
N TYR A 141 -18.46 -12.55 -10.08
CA TYR A 141 -19.64 -13.03 -9.35
C TYR A 141 -20.53 -11.86 -8.91
N SER A 142 -19.95 -10.75 -8.43
CA SER A 142 -20.72 -9.56 -8.02
C SER A 142 -21.49 -8.92 -9.18
N ILE A 143 -20.93 -8.90 -10.40
CA ILE A 143 -21.62 -8.40 -11.61
C ILE A 143 -22.92 -9.18 -11.88
N TYR A 144 -22.89 -10.50 -11.68
CA TYR A 144 -24.02 -11.39 -11.99
C TYR A 144 -24.99 -11.58 -10.82
N ALA A 145 -24.49 -11.55 -9.58
CA ALA A 145 -25.30 -11.69 -8.39
C ALA A 145 -26.10 -10.41 -8.06
N PHE A 146 -25.59 -9.23 -8.40
CA PHE A 146 -26.29 -7.97 -8.16
C PHE A 146 -27.38 -7.74 -9.22
N LYS A 147 -28.63 -8.11 -8.90
CA LYS A 147 -29.76 -8.06 -9.85
C LYS A 147 -30.74 -6.90 -9.65
N SER A 148 -30.65 -6.18 -8.54
CA SER A 148 -31.60 -5.11 -8.21
C SER A 148 -30.95 -4.09 -7.29
N THR A 149 -31.32 -2.81 -7.44
CA THR A 149 -30.91 -1.70 -6.57
C THR A 149 -31.26 -1.92 -5.10
N HIS A 150 -32.33 -2.68 -4.79
CA HIS A 150 -32.64 -3.08 -3.42
C HIS A 150 -31.53 -3.89 -2.75
N CYS A 151 -30.67 -4.56 -3.53
CA CYS A 151 -29.54 -5.32 -3.00
C CYS A 151 -28.42 -4.42 -2.45
N TYR A 152 -28.44 -3.12 -2.76
CA TYR A 152 -27.37 -2.17 -2.39
C TYR A 152 -27.18 -2.05 -0.87
N LYS A 153 -28.24 -2.21 -0.07
CA LYS A 153 -28.13 -2.24 1.40
C LYS A 153 -27.24 -3.36 1.92
N TYR A 154 -27.20 -4.51 1.24
CA TYR A 154 -26.35 -5.63 1.60
C TYR A 154 -24.88 -5.40 1.25
N MET A 155 -24.56 -4.37 0.45
CA MET A 155 -23.19 -3.86 0.32
C MET A 155 -22.88 -2.82 1.41
N LEU A 156 -23.83 -1.94 1.72
CA LEU A 156 -23.64 -0.87 2.72
C LEU A 156 -23.51 -1.39 4.17
N ILE A 157 -24.31 -2.37 4.57
CA ILE A 157 -24.29 -2.90 5.95
C ILE A 157 -22.90 -3.46 6.31
N PRO A 158 -22.25 -4.32 5.48
CA PRO A 158 -20.86 -4.73 5.70
C PRO A 158 -19.89 -3.56 5.84
N ILE A 159 -20.00 -2.55 4.97
CA ILE A 159 -19.15 -1.35 5.00
C ILE A 159 -19.31 -0.61 6.33
N PHE A 160 -20.53 -0.48 6.85
CA PHE A 160 -20.79 0.09 8.17
C PHE A 160 -20.12 -0.70 9.28
N ILE A 161 -20.21 -2.02 9.26
CA ILE A 161 -19.55 -2.88 10.26
C ILE A 161 -18.03 -2.65 10.22
N ILE A 162 -17.44 -2.63 9.03
CA ILE A 162 -15.99 -2.40 8.86
C ILE A 162 -15.60 -1.03 9.40
N ILE A 163 -16.33 0.03 9.04
CA ILE A 163 -16.04 1.40 9.51
C ILE A 163 -16.17 1.48 11.03
N LEU A 164 -17.22 0.89 11.61
CA LEU A 164 -17.46 0.93 13.05
C LEU A 164 -16.32 0.26 13.81
N VAL A 165 -15.96 -0.97 13.43
CA VAL A 165 -14.88 -1.74 14.07
C VAL A 165 -13.55 -1.01 13.93
N ASN A 166 -13.20 -0.56 12.72
CA ASN A 166 -11.93 0.13 12.49
C ASN A 166 -11.86 1.50 13.19
N SER A 167 -12.97 2.23 13.27
CA SER A 167 -13.01 3.51 13.98
C SER A 167 -12.83 3.31 15.48
N PHE A 168 -13.49 2.29 16.04
CA PHE A 168 -13.34 1.89 17.44
C PHE A 168 -11.90 1.50 17.76
N LEU A 169 -11.33 0.53 17.02
CA LEU A 169 -9.93 0.12 17.18
C LEU A 169 -8.97 1.31 16.99
N GLY A 170 -9.26 2.15 16.00
CA GLY A 170 -8.45 3.30 15.65
C GLY A 170 -8.32 4.34 16.77
N ILE A 171 -9.33 4.51 17.63
CA ILE A 171 -9.23 5.39 18.81
C ILE A 171 -8.10 4.92 19.74
N PHE A 172 -8.09 3.63 20.05
CA PHE A 172 -7.10 3.03 20.96
C PHE A 172 -5.70 3.00 20.35
N GLN A 173 -5.58 2.67 19.07
CA GLN A 173 -4.33 2.74 18.33
C GLN A 173 -3.75 4.16 18.31
N TYR A 174 -4.60 5.15 18.02
CA TYR A 174 -4.16 6.54 17.91
C TYR A 174 -3.60 7.08 19.24
N ILE A 175 -4.18 6.70 20.39
CA ILE A 175 -3.65 7.12 21.70
C ILE A 175 -2.46 6.29 22.20
N GLY A 176 -2.05 5.24 21.46
CA GLY A 176 -0.91 4.38 21.80
C GLY A 176 -1.25 3.15 22.66
N ASN A 177 -2.54 2.86 22.86
CA ASN A 177 -3.02 1.72 23.66
C ASN A 177 -3.63 0.63 22.76
N ASP A 178 -2.86 0.09 21.82
CA ASP A 178 -3.38 -0.86 20.83
C ASP A 178 -4.04 -2.09 21.49
N LEU A 179 -5.33 -2.28 21.20
CA LEU A 179 -6.12 -3.38 21.76
C LEU A 179 -5.62 -4.76 21.31
N ILE A 180 -4.86 -4.88 20.23
CA ILE A 180 -4.25 -6.16 19.83
C ILE A 180 -3.32 -6.70 20.92
N ASN A 181 -2.68 -5.81 21.69
CA ASN A 181 -1.75 -6.16 22.77
C ASN A 181 -2.46 -6.38 24.13
N SER A 182 -3.78 -6.22 24.18
CA SER A 182 -4.58 -6.49 25.38
C SER A 182 -4.78 -8.00 25.61
N LYS A 183 -5.24 -8.40 26.81
CA LYS A 183 -5.55 -9.81 27.13
C LYS A 183 -6.52 -10.43 26.12
N LEU A 184 -7.59 -9.70 25.78
CA LEU A 184 -8.58 -10.16 24.80
C LEU A 184 -8.01 -10.15 23.37
N GLY A 185 -7.24 -9.12 23.01
CA GLY A 185 -6.61 -9.01 21.69
C GLY A 185 -5.67 -10.17 21.40
N VAL A 186 -4.79 -10.50 22.33
CA VAL A 186 -3.89 -11.66 22.22
C VAL A 186 -4.69 -12.97 22.14
N ALA A 187 -5.71 -13.16 22.97
CA ALA A 187 -6.54 -14.38 22.93
C ALA A 187 -7.25 -14.59 21.59
N LEU A 188 -7.66 -13.51 20.90
CA LEU A 188 -8.32 -13.58 19.61
C LEU A 188 -7.33 -13.72 18.44
N THR A 189 -6.23 -12.98 18.49
CA THR A 189 -5.33 -12.80 17.33
C THR A 189 -4.12 -13.73 17.37
N VAL A 190 -3.67 -14.20 18.53
CA VAL A 190 -2.49 -15.06 18.65
C VAL A 190 -2.94 -16.51 18.91
N PRO A 191 -2.63 -17.46 18.02
CA PRO A 191 -2.80 -18.88 18.30
C PRO A 191 -2.05 -19.33 19.57
N SER A 192 -2.70 -20.15 20.40
CA SER A 192 -2.15 -20.62 21.68
C SER A 192 -0.78 -21.30 21.58
N LYS A 193 -0.45 -21.88 20.42
CA LYS A 193 0.85 -22.51 20.15
C LYS A 193 2.08 -21.58 20.22
N TYR A 194 1.90 -20.25 20.17
CA TYR A 194 3.01 -19.30 20.18
C TYR A 194 3.35 -18.74 21.58
N ASP A 195 2.55 -19.05 22.61
CA ASP A 195 2.76 -18.64 24.02
C ASP A 195 3.17 -17.16 24.23
N ILE A 196 2.53 -16.25 23.50
CA ILE A 196 2.79 -14.80 23.62
C ILE A 196 1.96 -14.22 24.75
N LYS A 197 2.59 -13.46 25.65
CA LYS A 197 1.92 -12.82 26.78
C LYS A 197 1.28 -11.48 26.38
N PRO A 198 0.12 -11.13 26.96
CA PRO A 198 -0.44 -9.78 26.81
C PRO A 198 0.55 -8.70 27.26
N GLY A 199 0.65 -7.62 26.50
CA GLY A 199 1.60 -6.54 26.73
C GLY A 199 2.99 -6.74 26.14
N SER A 200 3.33 -7.95 25.66
CA SER A 200 4.67 -8.24 25.11
C SER A 200 4.76 -8.12 23.58
N LEU A 201 3.67 -7.76 22.89
CA LEU A 201 3.73 -7.52 21.44
C LEU A 201 4.36 -6.16 21.16
N ASN A 202 5.29 -6.14 20.21
CA ASN A 202 5.77 -4.88 19.63
C ASN A 202 4.66 -4.28 18.78
N LEU A 203 4.26 -3.05 19.10
CA LEU A 203 3.26 -2.33 18.33
C LEU A 203 3.84 -1.95 16.96
N LEU A 204 3.01 -2.04 15.90
CA LEU A 204 3.42 -1.70 14.54
C LEU A 204 3.73 -0.21 14.37
N TYR A 205 3.03 0.64 15.11
CA TYR A 205 3.21 2.08 15.07
C TYR A 205 3.12 2.66 16.48
N GLU A 206 3.83 3.76 16.68
CA GLU A 206 3.68 4.59 17.87
C GLU A 206 2.35 5.35 17.87
N LYS A 207 2.07 6.05 18.99
CA LYS A 207 0.93 6.96 19.14
C LYS A 207 0.83 7.95 17.98
N GLY A 208 -0.39 8.35 17.63
CA GLY A 208 -0.70 9.33 16.59
C GLY A 208 -0.90 8.73 15.19
N LYS A 209 -0.93 7.40 15.06
CA LYS A 209 -1.33 6.70 13.83
C LYS A 209 -2.36 5.62 14.15
N LEU A 210 -3.38 5.52 13.31
CA LEU A 210 -4.29 4.36 13.30
C LEU A 210 -4.17 3.59 11.99
N TYR A 211 -4.32 2.27 12.08
CA TYR A 211 -4.27 1.35 10.95
C TYR A 211 -5.43 0.33 10.96
N GLY A 212 -6.20 0.28 12.05
CA GLY A 212 -7.32 -0.62 12.24
C GLY A 212 -6.93 -2.09 12.04
N THR A 213 -7.72 -2.81 11.26
CA THR A 213 -7.45 -4.16 10.79
C THR A 213 -6.75 -4.18 9.43
N PHE A 214 -6.34 -3.02 8.89
CA PHE A 214 -5.84 -2.89 7.52
C PHE A 214 -4.31 -2.98 7.37
N TYR A 215 -3.60 -3.50 8.38
CA TYR A 215 -2.12 -3.66 8.42
C TYR A 215 -1.31 -2.35 8.45
N HIS A 216 -1.63 -1.38 7.59
CA HIS A 216 -0.88 -0.13 7.45
C HIS A 216 -1.83 1.06 7.25
N TYR A 217 -1.48 2.21 7.84
CA TYR A 217 -2.29 3.43 7.82
C TYR A 217 -2.59 3.95 6.40
N ASN A 218 -1.66 3.77 5.45
CA ASN A 218 -1.92 4.07 4.04
C ASN A 218 -3.16 3.35 3.48
N TYR A 219 -3.35 2.07 3.82
CA TYR A 219 -4.47 1.25 3.33
C TYR A 219 -5.80 1.63 3.99
N VAL A 220 -5.79 2.16 5.22
CA VAL A 220 -6.96 2.85 5.79
C VAL A 220 -7.36 4.01 4.88
N GLY A 221 -6.39 4.81 4.43
CA GLY A 221 -6.64 5.89 3.47
C GLY A 221 -7.22 5.40 2.15
N SER A 222 -6.72 4.29 1.59
CA SER A 222 -7.30 3.69 0.37
C SER A 222 -8.73 3.21 0.59
N PHE A 223 -9.02 2.55 1.72
CA PHE A 223 -10.38 2.13 2.07
C PHE A 223 -11.31 3.34 2.23
N VAL A 224 -10.86 4.40 2.91
CA VAL A 224 -11.66 5.61 3.08
C VAL A 224 -11.88 6.33 1.75
N GLY A 225 -10.87 6.40 0.88
CA GLY A 225 -11.00 6.92 -0.48
C GLY A 225 -12.07 6.20 -1.30
N LEU A 226 -12.32 4.92 -1.02
CA LEU A 226 -13.40 4.13 -1.61
C LEU A 226 -14.77 4.42 -0.99
N VAL A 227 -14.88 4.41 0.34
CA VAL A 227 -16.21 4.41 1.01
C VAL A 227 -16.74 5.80 1.34
N LEU A 228 -15.88 6.77 1.66
CA LEU A 228 -16.32 8.11 2.09
C LEU A 228 -17.08 8.85 0.97
N PRO A 229 -16.63 8.87 -0.31
CA PRO A 229 -17.40 9.50 -1.38
C PRO A 229 -18.80 8.90 -1.54
N ILE A 230 -18.92 7.58 -1.36
CA ILE A 230 -20.20 6.87 -1.42
C ILE A 230 -21.11 7.34 -0.29
N LEU A 231 -20.65 7.24 0.96
CA LEU A 231 -21.45 7.52 2.15
C LEU A 231 -21.84 9.00 2.26
N PHE A 232 -20.91 9.89 1.98
CA PHE A 232 -21.15 11.33 2.01
C PHE A 232 -22.19 11.74 0.97
N SER A 233 -22.06 11.25 -0.26
CA SER A 233 -23.02 11.54 -1.32
C SER A 233 -24.40 10.97 -1.01
N LEU A 234 -24.48 9.74 -0.49
CA LEU A 234 -25.75 9.14 -0.05
C LEU A 234 -26.41 9.96 1.08
N THR A 235 -25.61 10.52 2.00
CA THR A 235 -26.12 11.41 3.07
C THR A 235 -26.81 12.64 2.48
N ILE A 236 -26.27 13.22 1.40
CA ILE A 236 -26.85 14.39 0.74
C ILE A 236 -28.21 14.05 0.10
N PHE A 237 -28.28 12.93 -0.61
CA PHE A 237 -29.46 12.54 -1.39
C PHE A 237 -30.56 11.82 -0.58
N GLU A 238 -30.26 11.31 0.61
CA GLU A 238 -31.25 10.61 1.44
C GLU A 238 -32.30 11.59 2.00
N LYS A 239 -33.57 11.20 1.85
CA LYS A 239 -34.74 11.99 2.26
C LYS A 239 -35.19 11.63 3.67
N LYS A 240 -35.07 10.36 4.07
CA LYS A 240 -35.51 9.91 5.40
C LYS A 240 -34.50 10.35 6.46
N ILE A 241 -34.95 11.16 7.42
CA ILE A 241 -34.09 11.77 8.44
C ILE A 241 -33.25 10.75 9.21
N LEU A 242 -33.84 9.62 9.64
CA LEU A 242 -33.12 8.59 10.38
C LEU A 242 -31.98 7.96 9.56
N ASN A 243 -32.26 7.59 8.31
CA ASN A 243 -31.24 7.03 7.41
C ASN A 243 -30.14 8.06 7.13
N LYS A 244 -30.51 9.33 6.96
CA LYS A 244 -29.59 10.44 6.75
C LYS A 244 -28.66 10.65 7.95
N ILE A 245 -29.18 10.56 9.17
CA ILE A 245 -28.38 10.61 10.40
C ILE A 245 -27.40 9.44 10.44
N VAL A 246 -27.86 8.21 10.17
CA VAL A 246 -26.99 7.01 10.15
C VAL A 246 -25.88 7.16 9.12
N LEU A 247 -26.20 7.51 7.87
CA LEU A 247 -25.20 7.76 6.82
C LEU A 247 -24.23 8.89 7.19
N GLY A 248 -24.73 9.94 7.82
CA GLY A 248 -23.93 11.05 8.33
C GLY A 248 -22.92 10.59 9.39
N ILE A 249 -23.36 9.81 10.39
CA ILE A 249 -22.48 9.24 11.42
C ILE A 249 -21.37 8.40 10.78
N PHE A 250 -21.71 7.50 9.86
CA PHE A 250 -20.69 6.66 9.19
C PHE A 250 -19.75 7.46 8.27
N SER A 251 -20.24 8.56 7.68
CA SER A 251 -19.38 9.50 6.95
C SER A 251 -18.39 10.18 7.90
N LEU A 252 -18.83 10.61 9.09
CA LEU A 252 -17.97 11.22 10.11
C LEU A 252 -16.94 10.23 10.68
N LEU A 253 -17.33 8.98 10.92
CA LEU A 253 -16.40 7.91 11.30
C LEU A 253 -15.36 7.65 10.20
N SER A 254 -15.75 7.70 8.94
CA SER A 254 -14.81 7.59 7.81
C SER A 254 -13.85 8.78 7.76
N VAL A 255 -14.32 9.99 8.07
CA VAL A 255 -13.47 11.18 8.21
C VAL A 255 -12.46 11.02 9.35
N TRP A 256 -12.88 10.45 10.50
CA TRP A 256 -11.97 10.09 11.57
C TRP A 256 -10.88 9.12 11.10
N LEU A 257 -11.24 8.06 10.37
CA LEU A 257 -10.28 7.12 9.79
C LEU A 257 -9.30 7.80 8.83
N LEU A 258 -9.76 8.72 7.98
CA LEU A 258 -8.90 9.46 7.05
C LEU A 258 -7.83 10.25 7.80
N PHE A 259 -8.25 11.12 8.71
CA PHE A 259 -7.34 12.02 9.41
C PHE A 259 -6.46 11.29 10.42
N GLY A 260 -7.01 10.34 11.17
CA GLY A 260 -6.24 9.56 12.14
C GLY A 260 -5.21 8.63 11.49
N SER A 261 -5.41 8.20 10.23
CA SER A 261 -4.40 7.45 9.48
C SER A 261 -3.28 8.34 8.94
N THR A 262 -3.53 9.64 8.77
CA THR A 262 -2.60 10.59 8.11
C THR A 262 -2.19 10.19 6.69
N SER A 263 -3.00 9.36 6.01
CA SER A 263 -2.68 8.82 4.69
C SER A 263 -2.84 9.85 3.57
N ARG A 264 -1.73 10.13 2.85
CA ARG A 264 -1.71 11.03 1.68
C ARG A 264 -2.58 10.50 0.54
N ALA A 265 -2.51 9.19 0.31
CA ALA A 265 -3.24 8.49 -0.74
C ALA A 265 -4.76 8.69 -0.62
N GLY A 266 -5.30 8.56 0.60
CA GLY A 266 -6.73 8.74 0.84
C GLY A 266 -7.21 10.17 0.56
N ILE A 267 -6.39 11.18 0.88
CA ILE A 267 -6.72 12.59 0.64
C ILE A 267 -6.77 12.89 -0.86
N ILE A 268 -5.78 12.41 -1.63
CA ILE A 268 -5.74 12.57 -3.08
C ILE A 268 -6.93 11.87 -3.74
N GLY A 269 -7.22 10.63 -3.33
CA GLY A 269 -8.39 9.89 -3.79
C GLY A 269 -9.70 10.65 -3.55
N LEU A 270 -9.88 11.18 -2.33
CA LEU A 270 -11.05 11.99 -1.99
C LEU A 270 -11.14 13.27 -2.82
N PHE A 271 -10.02 13.98 -3.02
CA PHE A 271 -9.98 15.20 -3.83
C PHE A 271 -10.46 14.95 -5.26
N VAL A 272 -9.96 13.90 -5.92
CA VAL A 272 -10.38 13.55 -7.28
C VAL A 272 -11.84 13.08 -7.31
N ALA A 273 -12.29 12.32 -6.31
CA ALA A 273 -13.70 11.94 -6.19
C ALA A 273 -14.62 13.16 -6.02
N ILE A 274 -14.19 14.23 -5.34
CA ILE A 274 -14.95 15.49 -5.23
C ILE A 274 -15.06 16.18 -6.60
N ILE A 275 -13.96 16.28 -7.36
CA ILE A 275 -13.98 16.86 -8.72
C ILE A 275 -14.97 16.09 -9.60
N LEU A 276 -14.88 14.75 -9.61
CA LEU A 276 -15.82 13.93 -10.37
C LEU A 276 -17.25 14.06 -9.84
N GLY A 277 -17.44 14.20 -8.53
CA GLY A 277 -18.73 14.45 -7.89
C GLY A 277 -19.38 15.75 -8.35
N LEU A 278 -18.58 16.80 -8.58
CA LEU A 278 -19.06 18.06 -9.17
C LEU A 278 -19.43 17.90 -10.65
N ILE A 279 -18.71 17.07 -11.40
CA ILE A 279 -19.06 16.78 -12.81
C ILE A 279 -20.35 15.97 -12.89
N ILE A 280 -20.50 14.95 -12.04
CA ILE A 280 -21.69 14.11 -12.01
C ILE A 280 -22.87 14.91 -11.47
N PHE A 281 -22.82 15.35 -10.22
CA PHE A 281 -23.97 15.89 -9.49
C PHE A 281 -24.06 17.42 -9.45
N GLY A 282 -23.13 18.15 -10.09
CA GLY A 282 -22.98 19.60 -9.94
C GLY A 282 -24.27 20.39 -10.11
N LYS A 283 -25.05 20.12 -11.18
CA LYS A 283 -26.32 20.82 -11.44
C LYS A 283 -27.33 20.68 -10.31
N VAL A 284 -27.37 19.52 -9.64
CA VAL A 284 -28.26 19.28 -8.50
C VAL A 284 -27.70 19.90 -7.22
N ILE A 285 -26.38 19.79 -7.01
CA ILE A 285 -25.69 20.36 -5.85
C ILE A 285 -25.84 21.89 -5.81
N PHE A 286 -25.68 22.58 -6.94
CA PHE A 286 -25.83 24.04 -7.01
C PHE A 286 -27.24 24.52 -6.66
N LYS A 287 -28.27 23.71 -6.93
CA LYS A 287 -29.66 24.02 -6.54
C LYS A 287 -29.93 23.79 -5.05
N SER A 288 -29.15 22.93 -4.40
CA SER A 288 -29.32 22.48 -3.00
C SER A 288 -28.04 22.65 -2.18
N TRP A 289 -27.42 23.82 -2.26
CA TRP A 289 -26.11 24.08 -1.63
C TRP A 289 -26.14 24.17 -0.09
N LYS A 290 -27.31 24.46 0.52
CA LYS A 290 -27.43 24.61 1.98
C LYS A 290 -27.06 23.32 2.75
N PRO A 291 -27.61 22.12 2.43
CA PRO A 291 -27.16 20.85 3.02
C PRO A 291 -25.67 20.54 2.85
N LEU A 292 -25.07 20.95 1.71
CA LEU A 292 -23.64 20.77 1.46
C LEU A 292 -22.83 21.60 2.46
N VAL A 293 -23.16 22.88 2.63
CA VAL A 293 -22.47 23.78 3.56
C VAL A 293 -22.61 23.32 5.00
N ILE A 294 -23.79 22.86 5.42
CA ILE A 294 -23.99 22.31 6.78
C ILE A 294 -23.08 21.10 7.00
N THR A 295 -23.04 20.16 6.05
CA THR A 295 -22.20 18.95 6.19
C THR A 295 -20.71 19.31 6.22
N LEU A 296 -20.27 20.22 5.35
CA LEU A 296 -18.89 20.71 5.35
C LEU A 296 -18.52 21.43 6.66
N ALA A 297 -19.43 22.23 7.21
CA ALA A 297 -19.24 22.88 8.50
C ALA A 297 -19.11 21.85 9.64
N CYS A 298 -19.95 20.81 9.66
CA CYS A 298 -19.82 19.72 10.64
C CYS A 298 -18.48 18.98 10.54
N ILE A 299 -18.02 18.68 9.31
CA ILE A 299 -16.69 18.08 9.09
C ILE A 299 -15.58 19.00 9.58
N ALA A 300 -15.66 20.30 9.28
CA ALA A 300 -14.67 21.28 9.71
C ALA A 300 -14.62 21.39 11.24
N VAL A 301 -15.77 21.46 11.91
CA VAL A 301 -15.86 21.49 13.38
C VAL A 301 -15.25 20.22 13.99
N LEU A 302 -15.51 19.04 13.42
CA LEU A 302 -14.96 17.79 13.91
C LEU A 302 -13.46 17.66 13.64
N ALA A 303 -12.98 18.13 12.49
CA ALA A 303 -11.56 18.15 12.17
C ALA A 303 -10.79 19.11 13.09
N ILE A 304 -11.32 20.32 13.32
CA ILE A 304 -10.75 21.31 14.24
C ILE A 304 -10.80 20.79 15.68
N GLY A 305 -11.95 20.28 16.12
CA GLY A 305 -12.13 19.71 17.46
C GLY A 305 -11.19 18.52 17.70
N GLY A 306 -11.07 17.62 16.72
CA GLY A 306 -10.10 16.52 16.74
C GLY A 306 -8.65 17.01 16.79
N ASN A 307 -8.30 18.06 16.04
CA ASN A 307 -6.97 18.64 16.10
C ASN A 307 -6.67 19.27 17.46
N VAL A 308 -7.64 19.95 18.08
CA VAL A 308 -7.50 20.49 19.44
C VAL A 308 -7.33 19.36 20.45
N ALA A 309 -8.17 18.33 20.40
CA ALA A 309 -8.09 17.16 21.28
C ALA A 309 -6.75 16.42 21.17
N THR A 310 -6.14 16.44 19.99
CA THR A 310 -4.83 15.80 19.71
C THR A 310 -3.64 16.75 19.87
N LYS A 311 -3.84 17.93 20.48
CA LYS A 311 -2.79 18.95 20.71
C LYS A 311 -2.03 19.34 19.42
N GLY A 312 -2.74 19.43 18.31
CA GLY A 312 -2.19 19.86 17.01
C GLY A 312 -1.55 18.75 16.16
N GLN A 313 -1.47 17.51 16.65
CA GLN A 313 -0.82 16.41 15.93
C GLN A 313 -1.52 16.07 14.60
N LEU A 314 -2.85 16.23 14.54
CA LEU A 314 -3.65 15.89 13.37
C LEU A 314 -3.35 16.80 12.18
N PHE A 315 -3.09 18.10 12.39
CA PHE A 315 -2.78 19.07 11.33
C PHE A 315 -1.28 19.30 11.09
N GLN A 316 -0.39 18.85 11.98
CA GLN A 316 1.06 19.05 11.84
C GLN A 316 1.63 18.55 10.50
N ARG A 317 1.01 17.53 9.90
CA ARG A 317 1.47 16.92 8.64
C ARG A 317 0.90 17.58 7.39
N VAL A 318 -0.16 18.38 7.50
CA VAL A 318 -0.83 19.00 6.34
C VAL A 318 0.13 19.85 5.50
N PRO A 319 1.01 20.70 6.07
CA PRO A 319 1.97 21.47 5.28
C PRO A 319 2.85 20.57 4.40
N SER A 320 3.36 19.46 4.95
CA SER A 320 4.20 18.51 4.18
C SER A 320 3.45 17.87 3.00
N LEU A 321 2.13 17.68 3.11
CA LEU A 321 1.30 17.16 2.03
C LEU A 321 1.22 18.14 0.86
N VAL A 322 1.04 19.41 1.19
CA VAL A 322 0.92 20.49 0.21
C VAL A 322 2.26 20.74 -0.48
N THR A 323 3.37 20.74 0.27
CA THR A 323 4.71 20.89 -0.31
C THR A 323 5.08 19.72 -1.22
N ASP A 324 4.72 18.49 -0.86
CA ASP A 324 4.94 17.31 -1.72
C ASP A 324 4.20 17.44 -3.06
N ILE A 325 2.99 18.03 -3.07
CA ILE A 325 2.22 18.25 -4.31
C ILE A 325 2.91 19.30 -5.21
N PHE A 326 3.37 20.41 -4.65
CA PHE A 326 3.96 21.48 -5.44
C PHE A 326 5.41 21.20 -5.87
N SER A 327 6.19 20.50 -5.05
CA SER A 327 7.60 20.18 -5.37
C SER A 327 7.77 19.26 -6.58
N VAL A 328 6.71 18.54 -6.98
CA VAL A 328 6.69 17.78 -8.25
C VAL A 328 6.90 18.70 -9.46
N PHE A 329 6.58 19.99 -9.35
CA PHE A 329 6.74 20.97 -10.44
C PHE A 329 8.08 21.73 -10.43
N ASP A 330 8.94 21.53 -9.43
CA ASP A 330 10.22 22.24 -9.33
C ASP A 330 11.19 21.82 -10.46
N ASN A 331 12.05 22.72 -10.96
CA ASN A 331 13.06 22.32 -11.94
C ASN A 331 14.34 21.82 -11.23
N THR A 332 14.51 20.49 -11.17
CA THR A 332 15.62 19.82 -10.48
C THR A 332 16.49 18.97 -11.41
N SER A 333 16.37 19.17 -12.72
CA SER A 333 17.06 18.37 -13.76
C SER A 333 18.59 18.32 -13.63
N ASN A 334 19.20 19.34 -13.04
CA ASN A 334 20.65 19.44 -12.85
C ASN A 334 21.14 18.96 -11.47
N VAL A 335 20.24 18.56 -10.56
CA VAL A 335 20.63 18.16 -9.20
C VAL A 335 21.25 16.75 -9.23
N ASP A 336 22.50 16.62 -8.78
CA ASP A 336 23.06 15.31 -8.42
C ASP A 336 22.74 15.05 -6.94
N TYR A 337 21.96 14.01 -6.65
CA TYR A 337 21.58 13.72 -5.27
C TYR A 337 22.77 13.23 -4.43
N ARG A 338 23.84 12.72 -5.06
CA ARG A 338 25.03 12.18 -4.38
C ARG A 338 25.89 13.26 -3.76
N THR A 339 25.80 14.50 -4.23
CA THR A 339 26.51 15.64 -3.62
C THR A 339 25.77 16.20 -2.41
N ASN A 340 24.55 15.75 -2.15
CA ASN A 340 23.70 16.23 -1.06
C ASN A 340 23.70 15.31 0.16
N THR A 341 24.61 14.34 0.21
CA THR A 341 24.80 13.39 1.31
C THR A 341 26.20 13.51 1.87
N HIS A 342 26.38 13.11 3.14
CA HIS A 342 27.69 13.09 3.79
C HIS A 342 28.68 12.11 3.15
N ILE A 343 28.17 11.08 2.49
CA ILE A 343 28.92 10.10 1.70
C ILE A 343 28.32 10.10 0.30
N SER A 344 29.15 10.32 -0.70
CA SER A 344 28.75 10.45 -2.10
C SER A 344 28.94 9.17 -2.90
N ASP A 345 29.93 8.35 -2.53
CA ASP A 345 30.26 7.09 -3.21
C ASP A 345 31.08 6.18 -2.27
N ILE A 346 31.02 4.87 -2.50
CA ILE A 346 31.86 3.86 -1.87
C ILE A 346 32.30 2.86 -2.94
N LYS A 347 33.61 2.66 -3.08
CA LYS A 347 34.19 1.74 -4.06
C LYS A 347 35.22 0.83 -3.43
N HIS A 348 35.19 -0.43 -3.84
CA HIS A 348 36.29 -1.36 -3.60
C HIS A 348 37.37 -1.15 -4.69
N VAL A 349 38.61 -0.93 -4.28
CA VAL A 349 39.76 -0.72 -5.18
C VAL A 349 40.91 -1.61 -4.70
N ASP A 350 41.24 -2.64 -5.50
CA ASP A 350 42.23 -3.67 -5.22
C ASP A 350 42.01 -4.45 -3.91
N LYS A 351 42.64 -4.01 -2.81
CA LYS A 351 42.45 -4.56 -1.45
C LYS A 351 41.88 -3.54 -0.47
N SER A 352 41.62 -2.33 -0.95
CA SER A 352 41.20 -1.17 -0.16
C SER A 352 39.76 -0.81 -0.46
N VAL A 353 39.19 0.03 0.41
CA VAL A 353 37.93 0.69 0.14
C VAL A 353 38.13 2.20 0.12
N GLU A 354 37.55 2.85 -0.88
CA GLU A 354 37.51 4.30 -1.02
C GLU A 354 36.11 4.80 -0.71
N ILE A 355 35.99 5.71 0.26
CA ILE A 355 34.75 6.39 0.64
C ILE A 355 34.88 7.83 0.18
N THR A 356 34.06 8.22 -0.80
CA THR A 356 34.04 9.59 -1.32
C THR A 356 33.10 10.43 -0.46
N VAL A 357 33.59 11.56 0.02
CA VAL A 357 32.82 12.62 0.69
C VAL A 357 32.84 13.89 -0.18
N PRO A 358 32.02 14.92 0.07
CA PRO A 358 31.91 16.07 -0.82
C PRO A 358 33.23 16.79 -1.15
N ASN A 359 34.20 16.79 -0.23
CA ASN A 359 35.45 17.54 -0.37
C ASN A 359 36.72 16.68 -0.46
N ASP A 360 36.63 15.36 -0.29
CA ASP A 360 37.82 14.48 -0.19
C ASP A 360 37.45 12.99 -0.38
N ILE A 361 38.43 12.10 -0.37
CA ILE A 361 38.26 10.64 -0.43
C ILE A 361 39.01 10.01 0.74
N LEU A 362 38.31 9.25 1.57
CA LEU A 362 38.91 8.43 2.62
C LEU A 362 39.20 7.03 2.07
N LYS A 363 40.48 6.68 1.97
CA LYS A 363 40.96 5.35 1.58
C LYS A 363 41.31 4.54 2.83
N ILE A 364 40.78 3.33 2.92
CA ILE A 364 41.01 2.42 4.05
C ILE A 364 41.72 1.16 3.56
N TYR A 365 42.86 0.88 4.18
CA TYR A 365 43.71 -0.28 3.90
C TYR A 365 43.82 -1.16 5.14
N PHE A 366 44.19 -2.43 4.93
CA PHE A 366 44.61 -3.33 6.01
C PHE A 366 46.03 -3.80 5.76
N GLU A 367 46.99 -3.19 6.44
CA GLU A 367 48.43 -3.38 6.27
C GLU A 367 49.06 -3.71 7.64
N ASP A 368 50.01 -4.65 7.67
CA ASP A 368 50.73 -5.05 8.90
C ASP A 368 49.84 -5.39 10.11
N GLY A 369 48.62 -5.88 9.85
CA GLY A 369 47.67 -6.29 10.89
C GLY A 369 46.83 -5.15 11.48
N ILE A 370 46.93 -3.93 10.95
CA ILE A 370 46.18 -2.75 11.39
C ILE A 370 45.41 -2.10 10.23
N TYR A 371 44.35 -1.35 10.57
CA TYR A 371 43.65 -0.52 9.60
C TYR A 371 44.35 0.82 9.43
N VAL A 372 44.61 1.20 8.19
CA VAL A 372 45.29 2.46 7.82
C VAL A 372 44.34 3.34 7.02
N PHE A 373 44.21 4.60 7.41
CA PHE A 373 43.32 5.58 6.79
C PHE A 373 44.15 6.65 6.09
N LYS A 374 43.87 6.93 4.82
CA LYS A 374 44.54 7.96 4.02
C LYS A 374 43.52 8.83 3.29
N ASN A 375 43.85 10.10 3.05
CA ASN A 375 43.03 10.98 2.22
C ASN A 375 43.33 10.81 0.71
N SER A 376 42.72 11.63 -0.14
CA SER A 376 42.94 11.61 -1.59
C SER A 376 44.40 11.88 -1.99
N ASN A 377 45.11 12.70 -1.21
CA ASN A 377 46.54 13.02 -1.37
C ASN A 377 47.49 11.96 -0.79
N ASN A 378 46.95 10.81 -0.32
CA ASN A 378 47.67 9.75 0.38
C ASN A 378 48.31 10.16 1.73
N GLU A 379 47.87 11.25 2.33
CA GLU A 379 48.26 11.66 3.67
C GLU A 379 47.46 10.87 4.71
N THR A 380 48.12 10.44 5.79
CA THR A 380 47.48 9.65 6.84
C THR A 380 46.42 10.47 7.60
N VAL A 381 45.23 9.91 7.74
CA VAL A 381 44.15 10.48 8.56
C VAL A 381 44.12 9.75 9.90
N GLN A 382 44.44 10.46 10.99
CA GLN A 382 44.47 9.84 12.31
C GLN A 382 43.05 9.59 12.83
N TYR A 383 42.80 8.36 13.26
CA TYR A 383 41.57 7.92 13.93
C TYR A 383 41.92 7.35 15.31
N ASP A 384 41.48 8.03 16.37
CA ASP A 384 41.75 7.67 17.75
C ASP A 384 40.57 6.94 18.37
N MET A 385 40.85 5.90 19.16
CA MET A 385 39.82 5.13 19.85
C MET A 385 39.34 5.89 21.11
N VAL A 386 38.07 6.25 21.11
CA VAL A 386 37.38 6.88 22.24
C VAL A 386 36.11 6.08 22.54
N ASP A 387 36.04 5.49 23.73
CA ASP A 387 34.91 4.65 24.19
C ASP A 387 34.53 3.52 23.21
N GLY A 388 35.54 2.86 22.63
CA GLY A 388 35.34 1.76 21.68
C GLY A 388 34.90 2.18 20.27
N VAL A 389 34.96 3.48 19.97
CA VAL A 389 34.68 4.04 18.63
C VAL A 389 35.89 4.84 18.16
N TYR A 390 36.33 4.58 16.93
CA TYR A 390 37.42 5.32 16.30
C TYR A 390 36.88 6.62 15.70
N ARG A 391 37.41 7.76 16.13
CA ARG A 391 37.00 9.11 15.70
C ARG A 391 38.19 9.92 15.21
N THR A 392 37.94 10.89 14.34
CA THR A 392 38.97 11.80 13.83
C THR A 392 38.56 13.25 14.05
N ASN A 393 39.56 14.12 14.24
CA ASN A 393 39.39 15.57 14.26
C ASN A 393 39.62 16.20 12.88
N ASN A 394 39.91 15.40 11.85
CA ASN A 394 40.06 15.91 10.49
C ASN A 394 38.76 16.54 10.00
N GLU A 395 38.81 17.80 9.54
CA GLU A 395 37.62 18.58 9.18
C GLU A 395 36.77 17.93 8.07
N ASN A 396 37.39 17.20 7.14
CA ASN A 396 36.69 16.54 6.04
C ASN A 396 35.98 15.24 6.46
N PHE A 397 36.37 14.65 7.59
CA PHE A 397 35.97 13.29 7.98
C PHE A 397 35.42 13.19 9.42
N ASN A 398 35.27 14.31 10.14
CA ASN A 398 34.84 14.35 11.55
C ASN A 398 33.43 13.78 11.80
N ASN A 399 32.61 13.70 10.76
CA ASN A 399 31.28 13.11 10.78
C ASN A 399 31.31 11.57 10.62
N MET A 400 32.46 11.00 10.24
CA MET A 400 32.64 9.56 10.07
C MET A 400 33.39 8.97 11.27
N SER A 401 32.82 7.92 11.84
CA SER A 401 33.45 7.15 12.91
C SER A 401 33.31 5.66 12.65
N PHE A 402 34.19 4.86 13.27
CA PHE A 402 34.26 3.43 13.00
C PHE A 402 34.15 2.60 14.27
N ARG A 403 33.36 1.53 14.21
CA ARG A 403 33.34 0.47 15.23
C ARG A 403 33.87 -0.81 14.63
N PHE A 404 34.88 -1.38 15.26
CA PHE A 404 35.51 -2.63 14.84
C PHE A 404 35.03 -3.78 15.74
N GLY A 405 34.86 -4.95 15.14
CA GLY A 405 34.41 -6.15 15.83
C GLY A 405 34.89 -7.41 15.13
N LYS A 406 34.59 -8.55 15.74
CA LYS A 406 34.87 -9.87 15.18
C LYS A 406 33.58 -10.46 14.60
N SER A 407 33.66 -11.01 13.39
CA SER A 407 32.54 -11.65 12.71
C SER A 407 32.13 -12.98 13.35
N SER A 408 33.05 -13.59 14.11
CA SER A 408 32.79 -14.78 14.92
C SER A 408 33.66 -14.79 16.17
N LYS A 409 33.28 -15.62 17.16
CA LYS A 409 34.10 -15.86 18.36
C LYS A 409 35.46 -16.49 18.04
N THR A 410 35.58 -17.18 16.91
CA THR A 410 36.81 -17.84 16.46
C THR A 410 37.72 -16.91 15.64
N SER A 411 37.27 -15.70 15.30
CA SER A 411 38.07 -14.79 14.48
C SER A 411 39.23 -14.21 15.29
N ASN A 412 40.45 -14.31 14.73
CA ASN A 412 41.68 -13.86 15.39
C ASN A 412 41.95 -12.36 15.20
N LYS A 413 41.20 -11.70 14.32
CA LYS A 413 41.34 -10.27 13.99
C LYS A 413 39.97 -9.59 14.03
N ALA A 414 39.96 -8.26 14.17
CA ALA A 414 38.74 -7.48 13.98
C ALA A 414 38.42 -7.39 12.49
N ASP A 415 37.77 -8.43 11.99
CA ASP A 415 37.46 -8.65 10.57
C ASP A 415 36.12 -8.04 10.13
N LEU A 416 35.38 -7.42 11.04
CA LEU A 416 34.14 -6.68 10.74
C LEU A 416 34.27 -5.25 11.22
N PHE A 417 33.83 -4.27 10.43
CA PHE A 417 33.72 -2.90 10.90
C PHE A 417 32.51 -2.16 10.34
N MET A 418 32.01 -1.24 11.14
CA MET A 418 30.82 -0.44 10.86
C MET A 418 31.22 1.03 10.77
N LEU A 419 30.97 1.62 9.60
CA LEU A 419 31.03 3.06 9.40
C LEU A 419 29.75 3.69 9.93
N GLN A 420 29.94 4.63 10.85
CA GLN A 420 28.89 5.46 11.41
C GLN A 420 29.02 6.87 10.84
N VAL A 421 27.90 7.45 10.42
CA VAL A 421 27.83 8.85 9.98
C VAL A 421 27.01 9.63 11.00
N ASN A 422 27.60 10.65 11.61
CA ASN A 422 27.02 11.38 12.75
C ASN A 422 26.52 10.40 13.84
N ASP A 423 27.38 9.45 14.21
CA ASP A 423 27.15 8.35 15.16
C ASP A 423 26.02 7.35 14.79
N ASN A 424 25.41 7.46 13.60
CA ASN A 424 24.42 6.51 13.13
C ASN A 424 25.07 5.37 12.33
N PRO A 425 24.85 4.09 12.69
CA PRO A 425 25.22 2.92 11.88
C PRO A 425 24.76 3.06 10.43
N THR A 426 25.69 3.16 9.48
CA THR A 426 25.36 3.45 8.07
C THR A 426 25.82 2.32 7.14
N PHE A 427 27.13 2.02 7.08
CA PHE A 427 27.67 1.00 6.18
C PHE A 427 28.43 -0.08 6.96
N MET A 428 28.32 -1.33 6.52
CA MET A 428 29.03 -2.46 7.11
C MET A 428 30.08 -2.98 6.14
N PHE A 429 31.26 -3.27 6.66
CA PHE A 429 32.39 -3.81 5.90
C PHE A 429 32.95 -5.05 6.58
N LYS A 430 33.53 -5.94 5.78
CA LYS A 430 34.23 -7.12 6.24
C LYS A 430 35.58 -7.26 5.55
N LEU A 431 36.60 -7.55 6.35
CA LEU A 431 37.93 -7.94 5.91
C LEU A 431 37.92 -9.43 5.52
N LYS A 432 38.37 -9.75 4.30
CA LYS A 432 38.56 -11.12 3.82
C LYS A 432 39.92 -11.67 4.25
N GLU A 433 40.11 -12.98 4.08
CA GLU A 433 41.36 -13.68 4.42
C GLU A 433 42.57 -13.18 3.63
N ASP A 434 42.36 -12.66 2.42
CA ASP A 434 43.39 -12.05 1.56
C ASP A 434 43.73 -10.59 1.93
N ASN A 435 43.18 -10.10 3.04
CA ASN A 435 43.22 -8.74 3.55
C ASN A 435 42.49 -7.69 2.70
N SER A 436 41.62 -8.10 1.76
CA SER A 436 40.76 -7.16 1.03
C SER A 436 39.56 -6.74 1.89
N ILE A 437 39.13 -5.48 1.76
CA ILE A 437 38.02 -4.90 2.51
C ILE A 437 36.80 -4.76 1.62
N HIS A 438 35.69 -5.42 1.93
CA HIS A 438 34.48 -5.37 1.11
C HIS A 438 33.26 -4.92 1.90
N LEU A 439 32.33 -4.24 1.21
CA LEU A 439 31.00 -3.96 1.75
C LEU A 439 30.24 -5.26 2.05
N ARG A 440 29.42 -5.18 3.08
CA ARG A 440 28.42 -6.20 3.43
C ARG A 440 27.02 -5.59 3.31
N ASP A 441 26.06 -6.44 2.95
CA ASP A 441 24.65 -6.05 3.01
C ASP A 441 24.21 -5.68 4.42
N SER A 442 23.02 -5.07 4.54
CA SER A 442 22.49 -4.53 5.80
C SER A 442 22.44 -5.55 6.94
N ASN A 443 22.34 -6.84 6.59
CA ASN A 443 22.24 -7.94 7.53
C ASN A 443 23.58 -8.66 7.77
N GLY A 444 24.66 -8.22 7.12
CA GLY A 444 26.00 -8.75 7.29
C GLY A 444 26.27 -10.09 6.59
N MET A 445 25.32 -10.62 5.82
CA MET A 445 25.33 -11.98 5.27
C MET A 445 26.12 -12.09 3.97
N ARG A 446 26.04 -11.09 3.10
CA ARG A 446 26.63 -11.16 1.75
C ARG A 446 27.59 -10.02 1.49
N PHE A 447 28.65 -10.33 0.73
CA PHE A 447 29.48 -9.29 0.13
C PHE A 447 28.69 -8.64 -1.01
N ILE A 448 28.71 -7.32 -1.07
CA ILE A 448 28.01 -6.55 -2.09
C ILE A 448 28.92 -5.44 -2.62
N ASP A 449 28.61 -4.96 -3.81
CA ASP A 449 29.16 -3.72 -4.37
C ASP A 449 28.03 -2.69 -4.51
N VAL A 450 28.38 -1.41 -4.53
CA VAL A 450 27.40 -0.35 -4.77
C VAL A 450 26.91 -0.44 -6.22
N GLU A 451 25.60 -0.60 -6.39
CA GLU A 451 24.96 -0.59 -7.69
C GLU A 451 24.47 0.81 -8.06
N TYR A 452 24.55 1.14 -9.34
CA TYR A 452 24.05 2.38 -9.92
C TYR A 452 22.97 2.06 -10.95
N PRO A 453 21.73 1.77 -10.51
CA PRO A 453 20.67 1.37 -11.42
C PRO A 453 20.33 2.49 -12.40
N GLU A 454 19.81 2.12 -13.57
CA GLU A 454 19.20 3.09 -14.47
C GLU A 454 18.07 3.84 -13.75
N THR A 455 17.95 5.14 -14.00
CA THR A 455 16.91 5.98 -13.41
C THR A 455 16.15 6.74 -14.48
N PHE A 456 14.85 6.94 -14.28
CA PHE A 456 14.01 7.76 -15.14
C PHE A 456 13.07 8.66 -14.34
N GLY A 457 13.14 9.97 -14.60
CA GLY A 457 12.36 10.98 -13.87
C GLY A 457 12.81 11.16 -12.41
N PHE A 458 12.16 12.09 -11.71
CA PHE A 458 12.38 12.39 -10.27
C PHE A 458 13.80 12.75 -9.83
N LYS A 459 14.72 13.07 -10.76
CA LYS A 459 16.07 13.55 -10.41
C LYS A 459 15.99 14.77 -9.50
N GLY A 460 16.60 14.70 -8.32
CA GLY A 460 16.54 15.72 -7.26
C GLY A 460 15.22 15.76 -6.47
N LYS A 461 14.25 14.91 -6.80
CA LYS A 461 12.90 14.80 -6.20
C LYS A 461 12.65 13.43 -5.57
N GLU A 462 13.71 12.68 -5.30
CA GLU A 462 13.63 11.29 -4.85
C GLU A 462 12.93 11.17 -3.48
N LYS A 463 12.95 12.22 -2.66
CA LYS A 463 12.29 12.28 -1.33
C LYS A 463 10.77 12.46 -1.39
N ILE A 464 10.20 12.88 -2.53
CA ILE A 464 8.77 13.22 -2.64
C ILE A 464 7.89 12.03 -2.25
N GLY A 465 6.80 12.33 -1.54
CA GLY A 465 5.79 11.33 -1.19
C GLY A 465 6.33 10.25 -0.27
N SER A 466 7.25 10.60 0.65
CA SER A 466 7.97 9.65 1.51
C SER A 466 8.79 8.65 0.70
N ALA A 467 9.77 9.18 -0.06
CA ALA A 467 10.68 8.41 -0.90
C ALA A 467 10.04 7.66 -2.08
N ARG A 468 8.78 7.94 -2.43
CA ARG A 468 8.15 7.34 -3.62
C ARG A 468 8.81 7.79 -4.91
N GLY A 469 9.30 9.03 -4.99
CA GLY A 469 10.08 9.52 -6.13
C GLY A 469 11.33 8.66 -6.40
N TYR A 470 12.06 8.28 -5.34
CA TYR A 470 13.18 7.34 -5.41
C TYR A 470 12.74 6.01 -6.01
N ILE A 471 11.75 5.36 -5.38
CA ILE A 471 11.30 4.03 -5.80
C ILE A 471 10.83 4.06 -7.25
N TRP A 472 10.02 5.05 -7.63
CA TRP A 472 9.48 5.17 -8.99
C TRP A 472 10.56 5.41 -10.03
N SER A 473 11.57 6.23 -9.71
CA SER A 473 12.67 6.50 -10.66
C SER A 473 13.48 5.26 -11.02
N ARG A 474 13.62 4.30 -10.09
CA ARG A 474 14.31 3.02 -10.33
C ARG A 474 13.38 1.94 -10.88
N SER A 475 12.09 2.01 -10.54
CA SER A 475 11.08 1.06 -11.00
C SER A 475 10.69 1.24 -12.47
N ILE A 476 10.67 2.48 -12.99
CA ILE A 476 10.26 2.75 -14.38
C ILE A 476 11.20 2.05 -15.39
N PRO A 477 12.54 2.15 -15.28
CA PRO A 477 13.45 1.45 -16.19
C PRO A 477 13.28 -0.07 -16.20
N LEU A 478 12.96 -0.70 -15.06
CA LEU A 478 12.72 -2.14 -14.97
C LEU A 478 11.56 -2.62 -15.84
N MET A 479 10.61 -1.72 -16.20
CA MET A 479 9.47 -2.08 -17.05
C MET A 479 9.86 -2.43 -18.50
N LYS A 480 11.09 -2.11 -18.93
CA LYS A 480 11.61 -2.54 -20.23
C LYS A 480 11.66 -4.06 -20.37
N GLU A 481 11.86 -4.75 -19.26
CA GLU A 481 11.94 -6.21 -19.20
C GLU A 481 10.56 -6.86 -19.04
N THR A 482 9.53 -6.08 -18.67
CA THR A 482 8.18 -6.60 -18.35
C THR A 482 7.09 -6.13 -19.33
N LEU A 483 7.48 -5.76 -20.56
CA LEU A 483 6.54 -5.26 -21.58
C LEU A 483 5.42 -6.27 -21.90
N LEU A 484 5.74 -7.57 -21.96
CA LEU A 484 4.77 -8.62 -22.26
C LEU A 484 4.22 -9.28 -20.99
N LEU A 485 5.11 -9.88 -20.21
CA LEU A 485 4.81 -10.57 -18.96
C LEU A 485 5.71 -10.01 -17.85
N GLY A 486 5.24 -10.02 -16.62
CA GLY A 486 6.00 -9.51 -15.48
C GLY A 486 6.81 -10.59 -14.77
N ASN A 487 7.48 -10.18 -13.69
CA ASN A 487 8.36 -11.03 -12.89
C ASN A 487 7.60 -11.99 -11.94
N GLY A 488 6.27 -12.01 -11.99
CA GLY A 488 5.41 -12.76 -11.10
C GLY A 488 4.73 -11.87 -10.05
N PRO A 489 3.47 -12.15 -9.66
CA PRO A 489 2.78 -11.43 -8.60
C PRO A 489 3.58 -11.34 -7.30
N ASP A 490 3.62 -10.17 -6.70
CA ASP A 490 4.25 -9.91 -5.39
C ASP A 490 5.77 -10.12 -5.30
N THR A 491 6.49 -10.27 -6.42
CA THR A 491 7.96 -10.52 -6.45
C THR A 491 8.83 -9.28 -6.51
N PHE A 492 8.23 -8.08 -6.56
CA PHE A 492 8.94 -6.80 -6.69
C PHE A 492 10.18 -6.65 -5.78
N ALA A 493 10.07 -7.07 -4.51
CA ALA A 493 11.16 -6.95 -3.53
C ALA A 493 12.46 -7.64 -3.97
N TYR A 494 12.36 -8.69 -4.79
CA TYR A 494 13.48 -9.49 -5.27
C TYR A 494 14.09 -8.96 -6.56
N VAL A 495 13.34 -8.16 -7.33
CA VAL A 495 13.77 -7.60 -8.62
C VAL A 495 14.29 -6.17 -8.45
N PHE A 496 13.80 -5.44 -7.44
CA PHE A 496 14.24 -4.08 -7.18
C PHE A 496 15.75 -4.04 -6.83
N PRO A 497 16.53 -3.06 -7.34
CA PRO A 497 17.96 -2.95 -7.09
C PRO A 497 18.25 -2.57 -5.62
N GLN A 498 18.30 -3.58 -4.74
CA GLN A 498 18.51 -3.37 -3.30
C GLN A 498 19.91 -2.82 -2.98
N ASN A 499 20.87 -2.92 -3.91
CA ASN A 499 22.24 -2.43 -3.70
C ASN A 499 22.45 -0.99 -4.20
N ASP A 500 21.41 -0.24 -4.60
CA ASP A 500 21.48 1.23 -4.79
C ASP A 500 21.60 1.95 -3.43
N LEU A 501 22.74 1.75 -2.78
CA LEU A 501 22.98 2.20 -1.41
C LEU A 501 22.97 3.73 -1.33
N MET A 502 23.55 4.41 -2.32
CA MET A 502 23.62 5.87 -2.36
C MET A 502 22.23 6.50 -2.59
N GLY A 503 21.44 5.94 -3.51
CA GLY A 503 20.08 6.38 -3.74
C GLY A 503 19.19 6.20 -2.52
N LYS A 504 19.28 5.04 -1.86
CA LYS A 504 18.58 4.80 -0.58
C LYS A 504 19.04 5.74 0.52
N TYR A 505 20.35 5.96 0.64
CA TYR A 505 20.89 6.86 1.66
C TYR A 505 20.38 8.28 1.49
N TYR A 506 20.34 8.79 0.26
CA TYR A 506 19.74 10.08 -0.03
C TYR A 506 18.23 10.11 0.26
N ALA A 507 17.47 9.11 -0.18
CA ALA A 507 16.01 9.11 -0.11
C ALA A 507 15.45 8.86 1.30
N TYR A 508 16.08 7.95 2.05
CA TYR A 508 15.61 7.48 3.37
C TYR A 508 16.49 7.95 4.54
N GLY A 509 17.67 8.52 4.28
CA GLY A 509 18.66 8.80 5.31
C GLY A 509 19.41 7.56 5.79
N THR A 510 19.20 6.39 5.16
CA THR A 510 19.88 5.14 5.47
C THR A 510 20.03 4.28 4.21
N PRO A 511 21.19 3.64 3.96
CA PRO A 511 21.36 2.70 2.85
C PRO A 511 20.69 1.34 3.14
N ASN A 512 20.28 1.09 4.39
CA ASN A 512 19.80 -0.22 4.86
C ASN A 512 18.28 -0.39 4.71
N MET A 513 17.59 0.55 4.08
CA MET A 513 16.16 0.40 3.77
C MET A 513 15.96 -0.76 2.77
N ILE A 514 15.05 -1.68 3.09
CA ILE A 514 14.58 -2.70 2.15
C ILE A 514 13.38 -2.12 1.42
N VAL A 515 13.47 -2.00 0.10
CA VAL A 515 12.36 -1.52 -0.73
C VAL A 515 11.59 -2.74 -1.21
N ASP A 516 10.47 -3.03 -0.58
CA ASP A 516 9.71 -4.26 -0.77
C ASP A 516 8.52 -4.12 -1.72
N LYS A 517 8.15 -2.88 -2.10
CA LYS A 517 7.03 -2.57 -2.99
C LYS A 517 7.18 -1.20 -3.68
N PRO A 518 6.49 -0.97 -4.82
CA PRO A 518 6.56 0.31 -5.53
C PRO A 518 5.69 1.42 -4.93
N HIS A 519 4.79 1.09 -3.98
CA HIS A 519 3.77 1.99 -3.45
C HIS A 519 2.93 2.71 -4.54
N ASN A 520 2.65 1.98 -5.60
CA ASN A 520 1.85 2.43 -6.74
C ASN A 520 1.25 1.19 -7.41
N LEU A 521 -0.08 1.09 -7.37
CA LEU A 521 -0.85 -0.03 -7.91
C LEU A 521 -0.51 -0.31 -9.38
N TYR A 522 -0.37 0.74 -10.18
CA TYR A 522 -0.14 0.61 -11.63
C TYR A 522 1.27 0.14 -11.94
N MET A 523 2.28 0.68 -11.24
CA MET A 523 3.66 0.23 -11.39
C MET A 523 3.83 -1.21 -10.89
N GLN A 524 3.15 -1.56 -9.79
CA GLN A 524 3.13 -2.92 -9.31
C GLN A 524 2.58 -3.87 -10.38
N ILE A 525 1.45 -3.51 -11.01
CA ILE A 525 0.87 -4.32 -12.08
C ILE A 525 1.83 -4.48 -13.28
N ALA A 526 2.47 -3.38 -13.69
CA ALA A 526 3.39 -3.40 -14.83
C ALA A 526 4.64 -4.28 -14.58
N LEU A 527 5.17 -4.29 -13.36
CA LEU A 527 6.40 -5.02 -13.02
C LEU A 527 6.15 -6.49 -12.66
N ASN A 528 5.04 -6.79 -12.01
CA ASN A 528 4.74 -8.13 -11.52
C ASN A 528 3.94 -8.96 -12.55
N GLU A 529 2.93 -8.36 -13.19
CA GLU A 529 2.05 -9.04 -14.16
C GLU A 529 2.31 -8.64 -15.63
N GLY A 530 3.06 -7.56 -15.85
CA GLY A 530 3.47 -7.08 -17.17
C GLY A 530 2.64 -5.91 -17.70
N VAL A 531 3.16 -5.18 -18.68
CA VAL A 531 2.50 -3.99 -19.25
C VAL A 531 1.20 -4.35 -19.98
N ILE A 532 1.10 -5.53 -20.60
CA ILE A 532 -0.17 -6.01 -21.18
C ILE A 532 -1.24 -6.19 -20.10
N ALA A 533 -0.87 -6.74 -18.94
CA ALA A 533 -1.78 -6.87 -17.80
C ALA A 533 -2.23 -5.48 -17.31
N LEU A 534 -1.30 -4.52 -17.22
CA LEU A 534 -1.64 -3.13 -16.87
C LEU A 534 -2.64 -2.52 -17.86
N ILE A 535 -2.42 -2.68 -19.16
CA ILE A 535 -3.34 -2.18 -20.20
C ILE A 535 -4.72 -2.83 -20.05
N ALA A 536 -4.77 -4.14 -19.79
CA ALA A 536 -6.03 -4.85 -19.56
C ALA A 536 -6.75 -4.34 -18.30
N PHE A 537 -6.03 -4.15 -17.19
CA PHE A 537 -6.56 -3.56 -15.96
C PHE A 537 -7.10 -2.14 -16.20
N LEU A 538 -6.33 -1.28 -16.87
CA LEU A 538 -6.77 0.06 -17.27
C LEU A 538 -7.99 0.01 -18.18
N GLY A 539 -8.09 -0.99 -19.06
CA GLY A 539 -9.28 -1.25 -19.88
C GLY A 539 -10.53 -1.47 -19.03
N ILE A 540 -10.47 -2.32 -17.99
CA ILE A 540 -11.57 -2.54 -17.03
C ILE A 540 -12.01 -1.19 -16.43
N MET A 541 -11.04 -0.41 -15.94
CA MET A 541 -11.32 0.87 -15.25
C MET A 541 -11.88 1.94 -16.19
N LEU A 542 -11.23 2.17 -17.32
CA LEU A 542 -11.60 3.22 -18.27
C LEU A 542 -12.95 2.93 -18.92
N ILE A 543 -13.22 1.68 -19.31
CA ILE A 543 -14.54 1.31 -19.86
C ILE A 543 -15.64 1.57 -18.83
N TYR A 544 -15.45 1.15 -17.58
CA TYR A 544 -16.41 1.40 -16.50
C TYR A 544 -16.64 2.90 -16.24
N ILE A 545 -15.56 3.68 -16.07
CA ILE A 545 -15.64 5.11 -15.76
C ILE A 545 -16.31 5.86 -16.91
N VAL A 546 -15.93 5.59 -18.16
CA VAL A 546 -16.54 6.24 -19.34
C VAL A 546 -18.03 5.89 -19.45
N ASP A 547 -18.41 4.64 -19.21
CA ASP A 547 -19.81 4.21 -19.19
C ASP A 547 -20.60 4.94 -18.09
N SER A 548 -20.04 5.07 -16.88
CA SER A 548 -20.65 5.83 -15.78
C SER A 548 -20.77 7.32 -16.08
N ILE A 549 -19.76 7.95 -16.66
CA ILE A 549 -19.82 9.37 -17.06
C ILE A 549 -20.92 9.58 -18.09
N LYS A 550 -21.00 8.72 -19.13
CA LYS A 550 -22.06 8.80 -20.15
C LYS A 550 -23.46 8.66 -19.54
N LEU A 551 -23.62 7.82 -18.52
CA LEU A 551 -24.92 7.56 -17.89
C LEU A 551 -25.33 8.65 -16.89
N TYR A 552 -24.39 9.26 -16.18
CA TYR A 552 -24.72 10.06 -14.99
C TYR A 552 -24.22 11.51 -15.05
N ALA A 553 -23.30 11.89 -15.93
CA ALA A 553 -22.74 13.24 -15.90
C ALA A 553 -23.76 14.32 -16.28
N LEU A 554 -23.72 15.44 -15.55
CA LEU A 554 -24.43 16.68 -15.88
C LEU A 554 -25.96 16.54 -16.10
N LYS A 555 -26.62 15.53 -15.51
CA LYS A 555 -28.08 15.42 -15.55
C LYS A 555 -28.71 16.46 -14.63
N LYS A 556 -29.94 16.87 -14.98
CA LYS A 556 -30.73 17.81 -14.16
C LYS A 556 -31.43 17.12 -12.99
N GLU A 557 -31.79 15.85 -13.19
CA GLU A 557 -32.51 15.03 -12.21
C GLU A 557 -31.96 13.61 -12.26
N TYR A 558 -32.05 12.92 -11.12
CA TYR A 558 -31.58 11.55 -10.95
C TYR A 558 -32.66 10.73 -10.28
N ASN A 559 -32.95 9.56 -10.84
CA ASN A 559 -33.68 8.54 -10.11
C ASN A 559 -32.74 7.85 -9.09
N GLU A 560 -33.31 7.01 -8.24
CA GLU A 560 -32.54 6.37 -7.17
C GLU A 560 -31.44 5.43 -7.69
N ALA A 561 -31.72 4.65 -8.74
CA ALA A 561 -30.75 3.77 -9.38
C ALA A 561 -29.54 4.54 -9.97
N GLN A 562 -29.79 5.71 -10.55
CA GLN A 562 -28.78 6.60 -11.11
C GLN A 562 -27.94 7.26 -10.02
N ILE A 563 -28.54 7.62 -8.88
CA ILE A 563 -27.79 8.10 -7.71
C ILE A 563 -26.84 6.99 -7.24
N LEU A 564 -27.34 5.77 -7.04
CA LEU A 564 -26.51 4.63 -6.61
C LEU A 564 -25.35 4.38 -7.58
N GLY A 565 -25.60 4.40 -8.90
CA GLY A 565 -24.55 4.23 -9.91
C GLY A 565 -23.51 5.35 -9.87
N GLY A 566 -23.95 6.61 -9.77
CA GLY A 566 -23.07 7.78 -9.70
C GLY A 566 -22.19 7.78 -8.45
N VAL A 567 -22.75 7.55 -7.26
CA VAL A 567 -21.97 7.55 -6.01
C VAL A 567 -21.00 6.38 -5.93
N THR A 568 -21.38 5.20 -6.47
CA THR A 568 -20.49 4.03 -6.57
C THR A 568 -19.27 4.35 -7.43
N CYS A 569 -19.48 5.03 -8.57
CA CYS A 569 -18.40 5.49 -9.44
C CYS A 569 -17.44 6.44 -8.71
N LEU A 570 -17.94 7.37 -7.89
CA LEU A 570 -17.09 8.26 -7.10
C LEU A 570 -16.15 7.50 -6.16
N GLY A 571 -16.67 6.47 -5.47
CA GLY A 571 -15.85 5.63 -4.59
C GLY A 571 -14.77 4.87 -5.35
N ILE A 572 -15.12 4.25 -6.48
CA ILE A 572 -14.17 3.50 -7.32
C ILE A 572 -13.05 4.41 -7.83
N VAL A 573 -13.39 5.61 -8.32
CA VAL A 573 -12.39 6.61 -8.75
C VAL A 573 -11.53 7.05 -7.56
N GLY A 574 -12.12 7.27 -6.38
CA GLY A 574 -11.36 7.61 -5.19
C GLY A 574 -10.32 6.56 -4.81
N TYR A 575 -10.66 5.27 -4.88
CA TYR A 575 -9.70 4.18 -4.65
C TYR A 575 -8.58 4.14 -5.71
N LEU A 576 -8.93 4.28 -6.99
CA LEU A 576 -7.97 4.21 -8.10
C LEU A 576 -6.92 5.32 -8.03
N PHE A 577 -7.32 6.54 -7.65
CA PHE A 577 -6.38 7.65 -7.48
C PHE A 577 -5.59 7.54 -6.18
N ALA A 578 -6.17 6.98 -5.11
CA ALA A 578 -5.37 6.58 -3.95
C ALA A 578 -4.30 5.54 -4.33
N GLY A 579 -4.60 4.64 -5.29
CA GLY A 579 -3.68 3.65 -5.86
C GLY A 579 -2.48 4.23 -6.62
N ILE A 580 -2.44 5.54 -6.94
CA ILE A 580 -1.22 6.18 -7.46
C ILE A 580 -0.12 6.21 -6.39
N PHE A 581 -0.52 6.35 -5.11
CA PHE A 581 0.38 6.44 -3.97
C PHE A 581 0.31 5.22 -3.05
N ASN A 582 -0.39 4.16 -3.47
CA ASN A 582 -0.51 2.95 -2.69
C ASN A 582 -0.63 1.72 -3.58
N ASP A 583 -0.17 0.61 -3.07
CA ASP A 583 -0.26 -0.73 -3.65
C ASP A 583 -1.58 -1.45 -3.28
N SER A 584 -1.84 -2.58 -3.96
CA SER A 584 -2.94 -3.48 -3.60
C SER A 584 -2.61 -4.26 -2.32
N VAL A 585 -3.64 -4.60 -1.56
CA VAL A 585 -3.54 -5.42 -0.36
C VAL A 585 -4.88 -6.08 -0.05
N VAL A 586 -4.84 -7.34 0.37
CA VAL A 586 -5.99 -8.21 0.64
C VAL A 586 -6.92 -7.68 1.71
N SER A 587 -6.43 -6.75 2.52
CA SER A 587 -7.23 -6.03 3.51
C SER A 587 -8.28 -5.10 2.89
N VAL A 588 -8.06 -4.59 1.67
CA VAL A 588 -8.93 -3.59 1.02
C VAL A 588 -9.36 -4.02 -0.39
N ALA A 589 -8.50 -4.70 -1.14
CA ALA A 589 -8.76 -5.08 -2.52
C ALA A 589 -10.07 -5.88 -2.72
N PRO A 590 -10.45 -6.84 -1.85
CA PRO A 590 -11.75 -7.52 -1.98
C PRO A 590 -12.95 -6.57 -1.96
N VAL A 591 -12.91 -5.54 -1.11
CA VAL A 591 -13.94 -4.51 -1.01
C VAL A 591 -14.04 -3.73 -2.32
N PHE A 592 -12.89 -3.31 -2.86
CA PHE A 592 -12.82 -2.61 -4.14
C PHE A 592 -13.41 -3.44 -5.29
N TRP A 593 -12.97 -4.70 -5.44
CA TRP A 593 -13.42 -5.56 -6.54
C TRP A 593 -14.92 -5.90 -6.45
N ILE A 594 -15.47 -6.08 -5.25
CA ILE A 594 -16.91 -6.23 -5.05
C ILE A 594 -17.67 -4.96 -5.45
N ILE A 595 -17.24 -3.79 -4.97
CA ILE A 595 -17.89 -2.50 -5.28
C ILE A 595 -17.81 -2.19 -6.77
N LEU A 596 -16.69 -2.49 -7.43
CA LEU A 596 -16.55 -2.37 -8.89
C LEU A 596 -17.55 -3.27 -9.62
N GLY A 597 -17.69 -4.53 -9.18
CA GLY A 597 -18.66 -5.46 -9.77
C GLY A 597 -20.10 -4.98 -9.63
N VAL A 598 -20.46 -4.44 -8.45
CA VAL A 598 -21.76 -3.79 -8.20
C VAL A 598 -21.93 -2.55 -9.09
N GLY A 599 -20.88 -1.74 -9.27
CA GLY A 599 -20.88 -0.57 -10.15
C GLY A 599 -21.18 -0.94 -11.60
N VAL A 600 -20.51 -1.96 -12.14
CA VAL A 600 -20.77 -2.47 -13.50
C VAL A 600 -22.21 -2.98 -13.63
N ALA A 601 -22.71 -3.72 -12.64
CA ALA A 601 -24.09 -4.19 -12.62
C ALA A 601 -25.11 -3.02 -12.58
N LEU A 602 -24.85 -1.98 -11.79
CA LEU A 602 -25.68 -0.78 -11.72
C LEU A 602 -25.74 -0.06 -13.07
N ASN A 603 -24.60 0.10 -13.77
CA ASN A 603 -24.60 0.70 -15.10
C ASN A 603 -25.45 -0.12 -16.10
N TYR A 604 -25.34 -1.45 -16.04
CA TYR A 604 -26.14 -2.35 -16.87
C TYR A 604 -27.66 -2.21 -16.59
N LEU A 605 -28.06 -2.19 -15.32
CA LEU A 605 -29.45 -2.02 -14.91
C LEU A 605 -30.02 -0.66 -15.36
N ASN A 606 -29.29 0.42 -15.13
CA ASN A 606 -29.70 1.77 -15.54
C ASN A 606 -29.86 1.90 -17.07
N LYS A 607 -29.01 1.23 -17.86
CA LYS A 607 -29.16 1.17 -19.33
C LYS A 607 -30.42 0.42 -19.75
N LYS A 608 -30.79 -0.64 -19.04
CA LYS A 608 -31.99 -1.43 -19.34
C LYS A 608 -33.27 -0.67 -19.03
N GLU A 609 -33.29 0.16 -18.00
CA GLU A 609 -34.44 1.01 -17.65
C GLU A 609 -34.63 2.21 -18.60
N THR A 610 -33.58 2.61 -19.32
CA THR A 610 -33.62 3.76 -20.26
C THR A 610 -34.01 3.33 -21.69
N LYS A 611 -34.05 2.03 -21.98
CA LYS A 611 -34.52 1.46 -23.24
C LYS A 611 -35.95 0.95 -23.06
#